data_AF-A0A9J7EVM1-F1
#
_entry.id   AF-A0A9J7EVM1-F1
#
_cell.length_a   1.000
_cell.length_b   1.000
_cell.length_c   1.000
_cell.angle_alpha   90.00
_cell.angle_beta   90.00
_cell.angle_gamma   90.00
#
_symmetry.space_group_name_H-M   'P 1'
#
loop_
_entity.id
_entity.type
_entity.pdbx_description
1 polymer ?
#
loop_
_entity_poly.entity_id
_entity_poly.type
_entity_poly.pdbx_seq_one_letter_code
_entity_poly.pdbx_strand_id
1 'polypeptide(L)'
;MPNDVFINTIRGLNIQQQNLFQKVSVAVEADLNGAEDQLLLFITGGAGSGKSYLLKLLVEHIVRCYAPTVDPLLKPKFVEVASLTGVAARQIFGKTLHSVFMLPIEKGNTMTYKRLSGNKLEQERRRWRYINWLIIDEISMVSYENLRIIHLRLQEYKNNDRLFGGVNLLLFGDILQLPPVKGNWCFLQPSWFAAEINLWHQFSFCELTINMRQQNDAEFIDLLNNLRVGELTTSQLELLCERRRIPLTGEFADGVAVRIFPTVKQVDDYNDLMTAENSKLHKVYTITAVDESREVATYGKTPPPNVIPRDVNNCG
;
A
#
# COMPACT_ATOMS: atom_id res chain seq x y z
N MET A 1 17.51 -10.31 -3.68
CA MET A 1 17.43 -11.78 -3.42
C MET A 1 18.54 -12.49 -4.20
N PRO A 2 19.07 -13.67 -3.82
CA PRO A 2 19.95 -14.46 -4.71
C PRO A 2 19.19 -14.98 -5.95
N ASN A 3 19.88 -15.22 -7.07
CA ASN A 3 19.24 -15.65 -8.33
C ASN A 3 18.48 -16.97 -8.18
N ASP A 4 19.08 -17.98 -7.55
CA ASP A 4 18.45 -19.30 -7.40
C ASP A 4 17.18 -19.23 -6.55
N VAL A 5 17.22 -18.43 -5.48
CA VAL A 5 16.05 -18.19 -4.62
C VAL A 5 14.96 -17.51 -5.43
N PHE A 6 15.28 -16.50 -6.24
CA PHE A 6 14.32 -15.79 -7.08
C PHE A 6 13.65 -16.71 -8.11
N ILE A 7 14.43 -17.53 -8.82
CA ILE A 7 13.90 -18.48 -9.80
C ILE A 7 13.02 -19.53 -9.12
N ASN A 8 13.43 -20.06 -7.96
CA ASN A 8 12.62 -21.01 -7.21
C ASN A 8 11.32 -20.38 -6.68
N THR A 9 11.38 -19.11 -6.29
CA THR A 9 10.20 -18.34 -5.85
C THR A 9 9.18 -18.20 -6.99
N ILE A 10 9.64 -17.89 -8.21
CA ILE A 10 8.77 -17.83 -9.40
C ILE A 10 8.15 -19.20 -9.70
N ARG A 11 8.93 -20.28 -9.62
CA ARG A 11 8.43 -21.65 -9.85
C ARG A 11 7.38 -22.09 -8.83
N GLY A 12 7.42 -21.52 -7.62
CA GLY A 12 6.46 -21.80 -6.55
C GLY A 12 5.14 -21.02 -6.65
N LEU A 13 5.00 -20.10 -7.61
CA LEU A 13 3.75 -19.37 -7.83
C LEU A 13 2.64 -20.31 -8.33
N ASN A 14 1.40 -20.04 -7.93
CA ASN A 14 0.24 -20.72 -8.52
C ASN A 14 -0.03 -20.22 -9.95
N ILE A 15 -0.87 -20.92 -10.72
CA ILE A 15 -1.13 -20.61 -12.14
C ILE A 15 -1.60 -19.17 -12.39
N GLN A 16 -2.45 -18.62 -11.52
CA GLN A 16 -2.95 -17.24 -11.66
C GLN A 16 -1.83 -16.22 -11.42
N GLN A 17 -1.03 -16.45 -10.38
CA GLN A 17 0.13 -15.62 -10.07
C GLN A 17 1.20 -15.71 -11.16
N GLN A 18 1.42 -16.89 -11.76
CA GLN A 18 2.33 -17.09 -12.89
C GLN A 18 1.88 -16.32 -14.13
N ASN A 19 0.59 -16.42 -14.49
CA ASN A 19 0.04 -15.69 -15.63
C ASN A 19 0.17 -14.18 -15.45
N LEU A 20 -0.11 -13.68 -14.24
CA LEU A 20 0.06 -12.27 -13.90
C LEU A 20 1.54 -11.85 -13.92
N PHE A 21 2.43 -12.68 -13.39
CA PHE A 21 3.88 -12.44 -13.44
C PHE A 21 4.35 -12.33 -14.89
N GLN A 22 3.98 -13.29 -15.75
CA GLN A 22 4.33 -13.28 -17.17
C GLN A 22 3.78 -12.04 -17.89
N LYS A 23 2.53 -11.65 -17.62
CA LYS A 23 1.93 -10.43 -18.19
C LYS A 23 2.75 -9.18 -17.84
N VAL A 24 3.20 -9.06 -16.58
CA VAL A 24 4.04 -7.94 -16.15
C VAL A 24 5.44 -8.06 -16.79
N SER A 25 6.02 -9.25 -16.88
CA SER A 25 7.32 -9.47 -17.55
C SER A 25 7.32 -9.00 -19.01
N VAL A 26 6.27 -9.33 -19.78
CA VAL A 26 6.12 -8.87 -21.16
C VAL A 26 6.03 -7.35 -21.23
N ALA A 27 5.30 -6.71 -20.33
CA ALA A 27 5.22 -5.25 -20.27
C ALA A 27 6.56 -4.60 -19.87
N VAL A 28 7.33 -5.22 -18.98
CA VAL A 28 8.69 -4.79 -18.63
C VAL A 28 9.61 -4.86 -19.84
N GLU A 29 9.60 -5.97 -20.58
CA GLU A 29 10.41 -6.11 -21.80
C GLU A 29 9.99 -5.10 -22.88
N ALA A 30 8.70 -4.85 -23.05
CA ALA A 30 8.19 -3.85 -23.99
C ALA A 30 8.68 -2.43 -23.62
N ASP A 31 8.55 -2.02 -22.35
CA ASP A 31 9.01 -0.70 -21.87
C ASP A 31 10.53 -0.54 -22.04
N LEU A 32 11.31 -1.59 -21.74
CA LEU A 32 12.76 -1.61 -21.94
C LEU A 32 13.18 -1.47 -23.41
N ASN A 33 12.37 -2.00 -24.32
CA ASN A 33 12.56 -1.85 -25.76
C ASN A 33 12.03 -0.52 -26.32
N GLY A 34 11.55 0.37 -25.46
CA GLY A 34 11.05 1.69 -25.85
C GLY A 34 9.63 1.67 -26.41
N ALA A 35 8.85 0.62 -26.14
CA ALA A 35 7.43 0.63 -26.48
C ALA A 35 6.73 1.75 -25.71
N GLU A 36 5.80 2.41 -26.37
CA GLU A 36 5.00 3.45 -25.72
C GLU A 36 3.84 2.87 -24.92
N ASP A 37 3.52 1.57 -25.03
CA ASP A 37 2.37 0.98 -24.35
C ASP A 37 2.48 1.04 -22.83
N GLN A 38 1.40 1.49 -22.18
CA GLN A 38 1.34 1.64 -20.74
C GLN A 38 0.50 0.51 -20.13
N LEU A 39 1.07 -0.22 -19.17
CA LEU A 39 0.34 -1.20 -18.37
C LEU A 39 -0.34 -0.50 -17.18
N LEU A 40 -1.67 -0.41 -17.24
CA LEU A 40 -2.53 -0.03 -16.12
C LEU A 40 -3.32 -1.26 -15.67
N LEU A 41 -2.98 -1.83 -14.52
CA LEU A 41 -3.54 -3.09 -14.05
C LEU A 41 -3.97 -3.02 -12.59
N PHE A 42 -5.23 -3.35 -12.33
CA PHE A 42 -5.76 -3.57 -10.99
C PHE A 42 -5.82 -5.07 -10.68
N ILE A 43 -5.20 -5.45 -9.57
CA ILE A 43 -5.02 -6.81 -9.09
C ILE A 43 -5.74 -6.94 -7.75
N THR A 44 -6.83 -7.69 -7.78
CA THR A 44 -7.66 -7.96 -6.60
C THR A 44 -7.57 -9.41 -6.16
N GLY A 45 -8.20 -9.71 -5.03
CA GLY A 45 -8.41 -11.07 -4.54
C GLY A 45 -8.72 -11.06 -3.05
N GLY A 46 -9.30 -12.14 -2.54
CA GLY A 46 -9.63 -12.26 -1.13
C GLY A 46 -8.41 -12.20 -0.20
N ALA A 47 -8.67 -12.13 1.11
CA ALA A 47 -7.63 -12.26 2.11
C ALA A 47 -6.90 -13.60 1.94
N GLY A 48 -5.56 -13.57 1.96
CA GLY A 48 -4.76 -14.79 1.81
C GLY A 48 -4.49 -15.23 0.37
N SER A 49 -4.94 -14.53 -0.68
CA SER A 49 -4.65 -14.88 -2.08
C SER A 49 -3.19 -14.66 -2.53
N GLY A 50 -2.33 -14.16 -1.63
CA GLY A 50 -0.90 -13.95 -1.91
C GLY A 50 -0.56 -12.64 -2.62
N LYS A 51 -1.47 -11.65 -2.66
CA LYS A 51 -1.25 -10.32 -3.27
C LYS A 51 0.09 -9.68 -2.87
N SER A 52 0.32 -9.45 -1.58
CA SER A 52 1.55 -8.78 -1.11
C SER A 52 2.82 -9.62 -1.35
N TYR A 53 2.70 -10.94 -1.47
CA TYR A 53 3.82 -11.81 -1.84
C TYR A 53 4.18 -11.62 -3.32
N LEU A 54 3.18 -11.67 -4.21
CA LEU A 54 3.37 -11.43 -5.63
C LEU A 54 3.89 -10.01 -5.90
N LEU A 55 3.36 -9.01 -5.20
CA LEU A 55 3.82 -7.62 -5.27
C LEU A 55 5.34 -7.52 -5.04
N LYS A 56 5.84 -8.10 -3.95
CA LYS A 56 7.28 -8.09 -3.62
C LYS A 56 8.11 -8.77 -4.70
N LEU A 57 7.60 -9.86 -5.26
CA LEU A 57 8.27 -10.59 -6.33
C LEU A 57 8.33 -9.79 -7.63
N LEU A 58 7.25 -9.07 -7.99
CA LEU A 58 7.22 -8.19 -9.15
C LEU A 58 8.17 -7.00 -8.99
N VAL A 59 8.27 -6.40 -7.80
CA VAL A 59 9.25 -5.35 -7.50
C VAL A 59 10.67 -5.85 -7.77
N GLU A 60 11.03 -7.01 -7.23
CA GLU A 60 12.35 -7.62 -7.45
C GLU A 60 12.58 -7.93 -8.93
N HIS A 61 11.56 -8.44 -9.64
CA HIS A 61 11.65 -8.72 -11.07
C HIS A 61 11.92 -7.46 -11.90
N ILE A 62 11.12 -6.39 -11.69
CA ILE A 62 11.29 -5.11 -12.37
C ILE A 62 12.69 -4.57 -12.09
N VAL A 63 13.13 -4.50 -10.84
CA VAL A 63 14.47 -4.01 -10.49
C VAL A 63 15.57 -4.80 -11.21
N ARG A 64 15.46 -6.13 -11.29
CA ARG A 64 16.43 -6.98 -11.99
C ARG A 64 16.50 -6.72 -13.48
N CYS A 65 15.36 -6.47 -14.13
CA CYS A 65 15.31 -6.21 -15.56
C CYS A 65 15.86 -4.82 -15.92
N TYR A 66 15.62 -3.80 -15.09
CA TYR A 66 16.11 -2.44 -15.36
C TYR A 66 17.52 -2.17 -14.83
N ALA A 67 18.00 -2.87 -13.80
CA ALA A 67 19.33 -2.60 -13.23
C ALA A 67 20.49 -2.60 -14.26
N PRO A 68 20.52 -3.45 -15.30
CA PRO A 68 21.57 -3.42 -16.32
C PRO A 68 21.52 -2.21 -17.27
N THR A 69 20.42 -1.45 -17.31
CA THR A 69 20.24 -0.37 -18.31
C THR A 69 20.77 0.98 -17.87
N VAL A 70 21.18 1.12 -16.62
CA VAL A 70 21.66 2.36 -16.03
C VAL A 70 22.93 2.10 -15.23
N ASP A 71 23.84 3.07 -15.22
CA ASP A 71 25.06 3.03 -14.42
C ASP A 71 24.74 2.74 -12.94
N PRO A 72 25.26 1.65 -12.35
CA PRO A 72 25.06 1.29 -10.94
C PRO A 72 25.46 2.40 -9.96
N LEU A 73 26.40 3.28 -10.33
CA LEU A 73 26.85 4.40 -9.48
C LEU A 73 25.75 5.43 -9.24
N LEU A 74 24.77 5.54 -10.16
CA LEU A 74 23.64 6.45 -10.02
C LEU A 74 22.60 5.96 -9.00
N LYS A 75 22.70 4.69 -8.56
CA LYS A 75 21.74 4.04 -7.65
C LYS A 75 20.28 4.36 -8.01
N PRO A 76 19.88 4.12 -9.27
CA PRO A 76 18.56 4.50 -9.75
C PRO A 76 17.47 3.70 -9.03
N LYS A 77 16.30 4.32 -8.93
CA LYS A 77 15.06 3.64 -8.54
C LYS A 77 14.19 3.50 -9.78
N PHE A 78 13.72 2.29 -10.07
CA PHE A 78 12.92 1.98 -11.26
C PHE A 78 11.43 1.80 -10.95
N VAL A 79 11.13 1.40 -9.71
CA VAL A 79 9.77 1.17 -9.22
C VAL A 79 9.56 1.89 -7.90
N GLU A 80 8.53 2.71 -7.81
CA GLU A 80 8.03 3.29 -6.55
C GLU A 80 6.92 2.39 -6.01
N VAL A 81 7.01 2.04 -4.73
CA VAL A 81 6.02 1.22 -4.04
C VAL A 81 5.39 2.07 -2.94
N ALA A 82 4.07 2.14 -2.92
CA ALA A 82 3.35 2.97 -1.98
C ALA A 82 2.08 2.31 -1.44
N SER A 83 1.61 2.79 -0.30
CA SER A 83 0.28 2.47 0.23
C SER A 83 -0.28 3.67 0.98
N LEU A 84 -1.57 3.69 1.29
CA LEU A 84 -2.17 4.81 2.01
C LEU A 84 -1.71 4.88 3.47
N THR A 85 -1.65 3.73 4.15
CA THR A 85 -1.31 3.66 5.58
C THR A 85 0.17 3.33 5.79
N GLY A 86 0.75 3.85 6.87
CA GLY A 86 2.16 3.58 7.21
C GLY A 86 2.45 2.10 7.48
N VAL A 87 1.50 1.39 8.10
CA VAL A 87 1.64 -0.04 8.42
C VAL A 87 1.69 -0.87 7.13
N ALA A 88 0.77 -0.65 6.19
CA ALA A 88 0.76 -1.34 4.91
C ALA A 88 1.99 -0.99 4.06
N ALA A 89 2.36 0.30 3.99
CA ALA A 89 3.56 0.73 3.29
C ALA A 89 4.82 0.04 3.83
N ARG A 90 4.96 -0.08 5.16
CA ARG A 90 6.09 -0.79 5.78
C ARG A 90 6.12 -2.27 5.41
N GLN A 91 4.96 -2.94 5.37
CA GLN A 91 4.86 -4.37 5.06
C GLN A 91 5.41 -4.71 3.66
N ILE A 92 5.29 -3.78 2.71
CA ILE A 92 5.77 -3.93 1.33
C ILE A 92 7.10 -3.20 1.05
N PHE A 93 7.80 -2.72 2.09
CA PHE A 93 9.02 -1.90 1.96
C PHE A 93 8.83 -0.64 1.09
N GLY A 94 7.61 -0.09 1.11
CA GLY A 94 7.21 1.10 0.38
C GLY A 94 7.16 2.34 1.27
N LYS A 95 6.53 3.39 0.73
CA LYS A 95 6.28 4.68 1.41
C LYS A 95 4.80 5.01 1.44
N THR A 96 4.37 5.96 2.26
CA THR A 96 2.98 6.41 2.23
C THR A 96 2.69 7.20 0.95
N LEU A 97 1.50 7.07 0.37
CA LEU A 97 1.09 7.88 -0.78
C LEU A 97 1.20 9.38 -0.49
N HIS A 98 0.87 9.79 0.74
CA HIS A 98 1.04 11.16 1.22
C HIS A 98 2.49 11.64 1.11
N SER A 99 3.47 10.83 1.51
CA SER A 99 4.90 11.19 1.41
C SER A 99 5.41 11.21 -0.03
N VAL A 100 4.92 10.31 -0.89
CA VAL A 100 5.39 10.15 -2.27
C VAL A 100 4.83 11.25 -3.19
N PHE A 101 3.55 11.57 -3.04
CA PHE A 101 2.85 12.50 -3.93
C PHE A 101 2.58 13.86 -3.29
N MET A 102 2.97 14.04 -2.02
CA MET A 102 2.66 15.23 -1.22
C MET A 102 1.15 15.51 -1.28
N LEU A 103 0.37 14.46 -1.05
CA LEU A 103 -1.08 14.58 -1.04
C LEU A 103 -1.46 15.59 0.05
N PRO A 104 -2.35 16.54 -0.25
CA PRO A 104 -2.79 17.52 0.72
C PRO A 104 -3.52 16.80 1.87
N ILE A 105 -3.14 17.13 3.10
CA ILE A 105 -3.82 16.62 4.30
C ILE A 105 -5.10 17.43 4.46
N GLU A 106 -6.25 16.76 4.44
CA GLU A 106 -7.57 17.39 4.54
C GLU A 106 -7.68 18.28 5.80
N LYS A 107 -7.82 19.59 5.58
CA LYS A 107 -8.28 20.56 6.58
C LYS A 107 -9.50 21.31 6.01
N GLY A 108 -10.57 20.58 5.69
CA GLY A 108 -11.82 21.14 5.15
C GLY A 108 -12.31 20.47 3.86
N ASN A 109 -13.58 20.71 3.52
CA ASN A 109 -14.39 20.02 2.51
C ASN A 109 -13.94 20.18 1.03
N THR A 110 -12.72 20.57 0.73
CA THR A 110 -12.27 20.64 -0.67
C THR A 110 -10.78 20.42 -0.79
N MET A 111 -10.42 19.27 -1.34
CA MET A 111 -9.05 18.95 -1.67
C MET A 111 -8.64 19.72 -2.93
N THR A 112 -8.08 20.92 -2.76
CA THR A 112 -7.63 21.73 -3.90
C THR A 112 -6.25 21.26 -4.35
N TYR A 113 -6.18 20.69 -5.55
CA TYR A 113 -4.89 20.37 -6.16
C TYR A 113 -4.12 21.67 -6.47
N LYS A 114 -2.89 21.75 -5.97
CA LYS A 114 -1.94 22.82 -6.29
C LYS A 114 -0.74 22.23 -7.01
N ARG A 115 -0.40 22.80 -8.16
CA ARG A 115 0.80 22.43 -8.91
C ARG A 115 2.07 22.67 -8.09
N LEU A 116 3.06 21.80 -8.22
CA LEU A 116 4.39 22.09 -7.67
C LEU A 116 5.10 23.15 -8.51
N SER A 117 5.86 24.03 -7.88
CA SER A 117 6.64 25.05 -8.58
C SER A 117 8.06 25.15 -8.04
N GLY A 118 8.97 25.64 -8.89
CA GLY A 118 10.36 25.91 -8.55
C GLY A 118 11.16 24.66 -8.17
N ASN A 119 12.01 24.80 -7.15
CA ASN A 119 13.01 23.81 -6.76
C ASN A 119 12.41 22.45 -6.38
N LYS A 120 11.20 22.42 -5.80
CA LYS A 120 10.58 21.17 -5.34
C LYS A 120 10.15 20.29 -6.52
N LEU A 121 9.59 20.90 -7.57
CA LEU A 121 9.22 20.17 -8.78
C LEU A 121 10.45 19.57 -9.46
N GLU A 122 11.54 20.35 -9.55
CA GLU A 122 12.80 19.90 -10.13
C GLU A 122 13.42 18.74 -9.33
N GLN A 123 13.33 18.77 -8.00
CA GLN A 123 13.77 17.64 -7.16
C GLN A 123 12.96 16.37 -7.43
N GLU A 124 11.63 16.46 -7.54
CA GLU A 124 10.80 15.29 -7.86
C GLU A 124 11.03 14.80 -9.29
N ARG A 125 11.21 15.68 -10.26
CA ARG A 125 11.58 15.29 -11.64
C ARG A 125 12.87 14.47 -11.67
N ARG A 126 13.87 14.87 -10.89
CA ARG A 126 15.12 14.10 -10.74
C ARG A 126 14.89 12.75 -10.08
N ARG A 127 14.09 12.71 -9.01
CA ARG A 127 13.73 11.46 -8.31
C ARG A 127 12.98 10.48 -9.22
N TRP A 128 12.04 10.97 -10.02
CA TRP A 128 11.18 10.19 -10.90
C TRP A 128 11.75 9.94 -12.30
N ARG A 129 12.97 10.43 -12.58
CA ARG A 129 13.63 10.30 -13.88
C ARG A 129 13.67 8.85 -14.37
N TYR A 130 14.11 7.93 -13.51
CA TYR A 130 14.25 6.50 -13.83
C TYR A 130 13.08 5.64 -13.36
N ILE A 131 12.12 6.23 -12.65
CA ILE A 131 10.95 5.49 -12.15
C ILE A 131 9.95 5.38 -13.30
N ASN A 132 9.77 4.16 -13.79
CA ASN A 132 8.82 3.82 -14.85
C ASN A 132 7.63 2.99 -14.33
N TRP A 133 7.71 2.53 -13.08
CA TRP A 133 6.69 1.70 -12.45
C TRP A 133 6.23 2.30 -11.12
N LEU A 134 4.93 2.29 -10.88
CA LEU A 134 4.30 2.61 -9.61
C LEU A 134 3.43 1.45 -9.18
N ILE A 135 3.66 0.96 -7.97
CA ILE A 135 2.83 -0.07 -7.35
C ILE A 135 2.16 0.52 -6.12
N ILE A 136 0.83 0.43 -6.07
CA ILE A 136 0.03 0.93 -4.95
C ILE A 136 -0.64 -0.27 -4.28
N ASP A 137 -0.36 -0.51 -3.00
CA ASP A 137 -1.08 -1.52 -2.20
C ASP A 137 -2.20 -0.87 -1.37
N GLU A 138 -3.20 -1.68 -1.02
CA GLU A 138 -4.43 -1.26 -0.34
C GLU A 138 -5.19 -0.14 -1.07
N ILE A 139 -5.42 -0.32 -2.38
CA ILE A 139 -6.13 0.65 -3.23
C ILE A 139 -7.58 0.92 -2.78
N SER A 140 -8.20 0.02 -2.00
CA SER A 140 -9.56 0.16 -1.48
C SER A 140 -9.73 1.38 -0.58
N MET A 141 -8.69 1.76 0.16
CA MET A 141 -8.70 2.93 1.02
C MET A 141 -8.38 4.24 0.26
N VAL A 142 -7.89 4.15 -0.98
CA VAL A 142 -7.54 5.32 -1.79
C VAL A 142 -8.81 5.90 -2.41
N SER A 143 -9.06 7.20 -2.21
CA SER A 143 -10.19 7.88 -2.82
C SER A 143 -9.96 8.20 -4.29
N TYR A 144 -11.04 8.40 -5.06
CA TYR A 144 -10.94 8.86 -6.46
C TYR A 144 -10.16 10.18 -6.57
N GLU A 145 -10.40 11.10 -5.64
CA GLU A 145 -9.71 12.38 -5.60
C GLU A 145 -8.20 12.21 -5.40
N ASN A 146 -7.78 11.28 -4.53
CA ASN A 146 -6.37 10.95 -4.34
C ASN A 146 -5.78 10.31 -5.59
N LEU A 147 -6.48 9.38 -6.24
CA LEU A 147 -6.07 8.79 -7.51
C LEU A 147 -5.86 9.85 -8.60
N ARG A 148 -6.77 10.84 -8.67
CA ARG A 148 -6.66 12.00 -9.56
C ARG A 148 -5.44 12.87 -9.24
N ILE A 149 -5.15 13.15 -7.97
CA ILE A 149 -3.94 13.92 -7.61
C ILE A 149 -2.68 13.14 -7.98
N ILE A 150 -2.65 11.83 -7.75
CA ILE A 150 -1.53 10.96 -8.15
C ILE A 150 -1.31 11.06 -9.67
N HIS A 151 -2.39 10.93 -10.46
CA HIS A 151 -2.35 11.11 -11.91
C HIS A 151 -1.72 12.44 -12.32
N LEU A 152 -2.23 13.56 -11.80
CA LEU A 152 -1.72 14.89 -12.13
C LEU A 152 -0.27 15.11 -11.66
N ARG A 153 0.12 14.54 -10.50
CA ARG A 153 1.50 14.64 -10.01
C ARG A 153 2.48 13.85 -10.87
N LEU A 154 2.10 12.67 -11.34
CA LEU A 154 2.96 11.91 -12.26
C LEU A 154 3.17 12.66 -13.58
N GLN A 155 2.15 13.35 -14.11
CA GLN A 155 2.31 14.20 -15.29
C GLN A 155 3.32 15.34 -15.02
N GLU A 156 3.28 15.97 -13.84
CA GLU A 156 4.27 16.98 -13.45
C GLU A 156 5.70 16.42 -13.30
N TYR A 157 5.82 15.26 -12.64
CA TYR A 157 7.09 14.60 -12.35
C TYR A 157 7.76 14.06 -13.60
N LYS A 158 6.99 13.54 -14.56
CA LYS A 158 7.51 13.03 -15.84
C LYS A 158 7.54 14.09 -16.93
N ASN A 159 6.93 15.25 -16.70
CA ASN A 159 6.72 16.30 -17.71
C ASN A 159 6.09 15.71 -18.99
N ASN A 160 5.03 14.93 -18.80
CA ASN A 160 4.38 14.14 -19.85
C ASN A 160 2.86 14.12 -19.59
N ASP A 161 2.06 14.54 -20.57
CA ASP A 161 0.60 14.66 -20.42
C ASP A 161 -0.15 13.34 -20.64
N ARG A 162 0.56 12.25 -20.97
CA ARG A 162 -0.04 10.90 -21.04
C ARG A 162 -0.66 10.50 -19.71
N LEU A 163 -1.56 9.50 -19.74
CA LEU A 163 -2.18 8.97 -18.52
C LEU A 163 -1.09 8.65 -17.48
N PHE A 164 -1.21 9.18 -16.26
CA PHE A 164 -0.24 8.98 -15.18
C PHE A 164 1.21 9.29 -15.58
N GLY A 165 1.44 10.27 -16.47
CA GLY A 165 2.77 10.63 -16.96
C GLY A 165 3.46 9.54 -17.79
N GLY A 166 2.72 8.53 -18.27
CA GLY A 166 3.26 7.36 -18.95
C GLY A 166 3.87 6.30 -18.03
N VAL A 167 3.70 6.41 -16.71
CA VAL A 167 4.21 5.42 -15.75
C VAL A 167 3.33 4.17 -15.75
N ASN A 168 3.91 2.97 -15.76
CA ASN A 168 3.17 1.73 -15.61
C ASN A 168 2.64 1.59 -14.17
N LEU A 169 1.35 1.31 -14.00
CA LEU A 169 0.70 1.22 -12.68
C LEU A 169 0.17 -0.18 -12.39
N LEU A 170 0.56 -0.72 -11.23
CA LEU A 170 -0.02 -1.92 -10.65
C LEU A 170 -0.74 -1.55 -9.34
N LEU A 171 -2.07 -1.66 -9.33
CA LEU A 171 -2.87 -1.41 -8.14
C LEU A 171 -3.19 -2.76 -7.48
N PHE A 172 -2.87 -2.90 -6.20
CA PHE A 172 -3.20 -4.05 -5.38
C PHE A 172 -4.20 -3.66 -4.30
N GLY A 173 -5.13 -4.55 -4.01
CA GLY A 173 -6.02 -4.40 -2.86
C GLY A 173 -7.23 -5.30 -2.99
N ASP A 174 -8.23 -5.07 -2.15
CA ASP A 174 -9.51 -5.74 -2.23
C ASP A 174 -10.59 -4.69 -1.95
N ILE A 175 -11.37 -4.34 -2.98
CA ILE A 175 -12.40 -3.28 -2.90
C ILE A 175 -13.54 -3.62 -1.94
N LEU A 176 -13.64 -4.88 -1.50
CA LEU A 176 -14.60 -5.32 -0.49
C LEU A 176 -14.07 -5.18 0.95
N GLN A 177 -12.85 -4.66 1.12
CA GLN A 177 -12.32 -4.28 2.44
C GLN A 177 -12.73 -2.83 2.81
N LEU A 178 -11.97 -2.21 3.70
CA LEU A 178 -12.26 -0.88 4.23
C LEU A 178 -12.30 0.19 3.11
N PRO A 179 -13.35 1.03 3.09
CA PRO A 179 -13.46 2.15 2.15
C PRO A 179 -12.46 3.27 2.48
N PRO A 180 -12.32 4.28 1.59
CA PRO A 180 -11.69 5.54 1.98
C PRO A 180 -12.42 6.17 3.17
N VAL A 181 -11.65 6.65 4.17
CA VAL A 181 -12.20 7.22 5.42
C VAL A 181 -13.03 8.49 5.16
N LYS A 182 -12.67 9.24 4.11
CA LYS A 182 -13.39 10.40 3.57
C LYS A 182 -13.10 10.49 2.07
N GLY A 183 -14.13 10.73 1.26
CA GLY A 183 -14.02 10.82 -0.19
C GLY A 183 -14.75 9.70 -0.93
N ASN A 184 -14.68 9.74 -2.25
CA ASN A 184 -15.36 8.78 -3.10
C ASN A 184 -14.48 7.55 -3.32
N TRP A 185 -15.08 6.38 -3.46
CA TRP A 185 -14.37 5.15 -3.83
C TRP A 185 -13.53 5.39 -5.09
N CYS A 186 -12.32 4.80 -5.17
CA CYS A 186 -11.43 4.98 -6.33
C CYS A 186 -12.06 4.61 -7.68
N PHE A 187 -13.09 3.76 -7.69
CA PHE A 187 -13.83 3.37 -8.88
C PHE A 187 -15.08 4.21 -9.18
N LEU A 188 -15.51 5.07 -8.25
CA LEU A 188 -16.65 5.96 -8.43
C LEU A 188 -16.17 7.38 -8.72
N GLN A 189 -16.17 7.76 -9.99
CA GLN A 189 -15.88 9.13 -10.41
C GLN A 189 -17.00 10.07 -9.94
N PRO A 190 -16.68 11.09 -9.12
CA PRO A 190 -17.64 12.12 -8.73
C PRO A 190 -18.15 12.92 -9.93
N SER A 191 -19.41 13.37 -9.87
CA SER A 191 -20.06 14.10 -10.97
C SER A 191 -19.35 15.40 -11.36
N TRP A 192 -18.71 16.09 -10.40
CA TRP A 192 -17.95 17.30 -10.67
C TRP A 192 -16.63 17.05 -11.42
N PHE A 193 -16.22 15.78 -11.61
CA PHE A 193 -15.14 15.38 -12.50
C PHE A 193 -15.64 14.72 -13.78
N ALA A 194 -16.94 14.74 -14.08
CA ALA A 194 -17.51 14.01 -15.23
C ALA A 194 -16.97 14.46 -16.60
N ALA A 195 -16.43 15.68 -16.71
CA ALA A 195 -15.78 16.17 -17.92
C ALA A 195 -14.36 15.61 -18.12
N GLU A 196 -13.77 14.98 -17.10
CA GLU A 196 -12.45 14.37 -17.16
C GLU A 196 -12.56 12.88 -17.53
N ILE A 197 -11.47 12.32 -18.07
CA ILE A 197 -11.36 10.89 -18.34
C ILE A 197 -11.56 10.13 -17.03
N ASN A 198 -12.41 9.11 -17.04
CA ASN A 198 -12.55 8.21 -15.91
C ASN A 198 -11.27 7.40 -15.73
N LEU A 199 -10.46 7.76 -14.74
CA LEU A 199 -9.17 7.13 -14.45
C LEU A 199 -9.30 5.64 -14.13
N TRP A 200 -10.34 5.23 -13.40
CA TRP A 200 -10.53 3.83 -13.02
C TRP A 200 -10.82 2.94 -14.23
N HIS A 201 -11.64 3.42 -15.17
CA HIS A 201 -11.96 2.68 -16.39
C HIS A 201 -10.76 2.43 -17.31
N GLN A 202 -9.61 3.08 -17.06
CA GLN A 202 -8.38 2.83 -17.82
C GLN A 202 -7.62 1.58 -17.33
N PHE A 203 -7.96 1.04 -16.16
CA PHE A 203 -7.28 -0.13 -15.61
C PHE A 203 -7.89 -1.42 -16.13
N SER A 204 -7.03 -2.33 -16.61
CA SER A 204 -7.39 -3.73 -16.77
C SER A 204 -7.59 -4.39 -15.40
N PHE A 205 -8.42 -5.43 -15.35
CA PHE A 205 -8.74 -6.14 -14.11
C PHE A 205 -8.15 -7.56 -14.09
N CYS A 206 -7.65 -7.99 -12.93
CA CYS A 206 -7.22 -9.35 -12.66
C CYS A 206 -7.56 -9.74 -11.22
N GLU A 207 -8.27 -10.84 -11.01
CA GLU A 207 -8.59 -11.38 -9.68
C GLU A 207 -7.81 -12.65 -9.38
N LEU A 208 -7.15 -12.68 -8.23
CA LEU A 208 -6.53 -13.87 -7.64
C LEU A 208 -7.57 -14.56 -6.74
N THR A 209 -8.10 -15.70 -7.20
CA THR A 209 -9.13 -16.47 -6.49
C THR A 209 -8.56 -17.60 -5.64
N ILE A 210 -7.31 -18.02 -5.88
CA ILE A 210 -6.66 -19.11 -5.13
C ILE A 210 -6.17 -18.60 -3.76
N ASN A 211 -6.72 -19.14 -2.67
CA ASN A 211 -6.26 -18.85 -1.30
C ASN A 211 -4.97 -19.63 -0.99
N MET A 212 -3.95 -18.93 -0.51
CA MET A 212 -2.63 -19.47 -0.19
C MET A 212 -2.36 -19.55 1.32
N ARG A 213 -3.19 -18.94 2.18
CA ARG A 213 -2.93 -18.81 3.62
C ARG A 213 -3.54 -19.94 4.46
N GLN A 214 -4.71 -20.45 4.05
CA GLN A 214 -5.52 -21.36 4.88
C GLN A 214 -5.83 -22.70 4.18
N GLN A 215 -4.89 -23.24 3.41
CA GLN A 215 -5.14 -24.42 2.56
C GLN A 215 -5.69 -25.66 3.29
N ASN A 216 -5.56 -25.74 4.61
CA ASN A 216 -5.99 -26.87 5.43
C ASN A 216 -7.36 -26.69 6.10
N ASP A 217 -8.03 -25.53 5.94
CA ASP A 217 -9.31 -25.22 6.58
C ASP A 217 -10.31 -24.64 5.57
N ALA A 218 -10.89 -25.54 4.77
CA ALA A 218 -11.81 -25.18 3.69
C ALA A 218 -13.11 -24.55 4.22
N GLU A 219 -13.60 -25.00 5.38
CA GLU A 219 -14.81 -24.46 6.01
C GLU A 219 -14.61 -23.00 6.44
N PHE A 220 -13.46 -22.69 7.05
CA PHE A 220 -13.16 -21.31 7.43
C PHE A 220 -12.89 -20.41 6.22
N ILE A 221 -12.26 -20.92 5.16
CA ILE A 221 -12.10 -20.16 3.90
C ILE A 221 -13.46 -19.80 3.31
N ASP A 222 -14.37 -20.77 3.21
CA ASP A 222 -15.71 -20.55 2.65
C ASP A 222 -16.49 -19.51 3.45
N LEU A 223 -16.45 -19.62 4.79
CA LEU A 223 -17.03 -18.64 5.69
C LEU A 223 -16.47 -17.23 5.45
N LEU A 224 -15.15 -17.08 5.34
CA LEU A 224 -14.53 -15.77 5.10
C LEU A 224 -14.87 -15.20 3.72
N ASN A 225 -14.99 -16.04 2.70
CA ASN A 225 -15.39 -15.64 1.36
C ASN A 225 -16.85 -15.16 1.34
N ASN A 226 -17.76 -15.87 2.01
CA ASN A 226 -19.15 -15.47 2.14
C ASN A 226 -19.30 -14.20 2.98
N LEU A 227 -18.52 -14.07 4.07
CA LEU A 227 -18.46 -12.84 4.86
C LEU A 227 -17.98 -11.64 4.02
N ARG A 228 -16.99 -11.83 3.14
CA ARG A 228 -16.44 -10.79 2.25
C ARG A 228 -17.50 -10.19 1.32
N VAL A 229 -18.48 -10.98 0.88
CA VAL A 229 -19.57 -10.53 -0.01
C VAL A 229 -20.91 -10.29 0.71
N GLY A 230 -20.99 -10.59 2.01
CA GLY A 230 -22.20 -10.41 2.81
C GLY A 230 -23.24 -11.55 2.67
N GLU A 231 -22.83 -12.73 2.17
CA GLU A 231 -23.68 -13.90 1.92
C GLU A 231 -23.49 -15.01 2.97
N LEU A 232 -23.30 -14.63 4.24
CA LEU A 232 -23.14 -15.61 5.32
C LEU A 232 -24.38 -16.49 5.47
N THR A 233 -24.18 -17.80 5.56
CA THR A 233 -25.25 -18.74 5.93
C THR A 233 -25.51 -18.70 7.44
N THR A 234 -26.67 -19.21 7.87
CA THR A 234 -27.00 -19.33 9.30
C THR A 234 -25.98 -20.17 10.05
N SER A 235 -25.54 -21.31 9.49
CA SER A 235 -24.55 -22.17 10.12
C SER A 235 -23.18 -21.50 10.25
N GLN A 236 -22.76 -20.72 9.24
CA GLN A 236 -21.51 -19.96 9.30
C GLN A 236 -21.58 -18.84 10.35
N LEU A 237 -22.73 -18.19 10.49
CA LEU A 237 -22.95 -17.18 11.53
C LEU A 237 -22.93 -17.79 12.93
N GLU A 238 -23.52 -18.98 13.11
CA GLU A 238 -23.48 -19.76 14.35
C GLU A 238 -22.03 -20.11 14.72
N LEU A 239 -21.24 -20.59 13.76
CA LEU A 239 -19.82 -20.88 13.95
C LEU A 239 -19.02 -19.65 14.41
N LEU A 240 -19.29 -18.46 13.86
CA LEU A 240 -18.70 -17.22 14.36
C LEU A 240 -19.17 -16.88 15.78
N CYS A 241 -20.43 -17.14 16.08
CA CYS A 241 -21.03 -16.83 17.38
C CYS A 241 -20.47 -17.71 18.51
N GLU A 242 -20.05 -18.95 18.21
CA GLU A 242 -19.34 -19.83 19.15
C GLU A 242 -18.06 -19.18 19.67
N ARG A 243 -17.43 -18.29 18.89
CA ARG A 243 -16.21 -17.58 19.28
C ARG A 243 -16.43 -16.43 20.25
N ARG A 244 -17.68 -16.13 20.64
CA ARG A 244 -18.01 -15.03 21.56
C ARG A 244 -17.89 -15.47 23.01
N ARG A 245 -17.35 -14.58 23.87
CA ARG A 245 -17.25 -14.77 25.33
C ARG A 245 -16.48 -16.04 25.74
N ILE A 246 -15.58 -16.54 24.89
CA ILE A 246 -14.67 -17.62 25.25
C ILE A 246 -13.63 -17.06 26.25
N PRO A 247 -13.27 -17.82 27.30
CA PRO A 247 -12.13 -17.46 28.15
C PRO A 247 -10.86 -17.25 27.34
N LEU A 248 -10.21 -16.10 27.52
CA LEU A 248 -8.97 -15.76 26.83
C LEU A 248 -7.79 -16.42 27.55
N THR A 249 -7.37 -17.59 27.07
CA THR A 249 -6.30 -18.40 27.68
C THR A 249 -5.25 -18.82 26.67
N GLY A 250 -4.09 -19.27 27.16
CA GLY A 250 -2.99 -19.76 26.33
C GLY A 250 -2.49 -18.70 25.35
N GLU A 251 -2.42 -19.05 24.06
CA GLU A 251 -2.01 -18.12 22.99
C GLU A 251 -2.97 -16.94 22.80
N PHE A 252 -4.21 -17.06 23.28
CA PHE A 252 -5.21 -16.00 23.21
C PHE A 252 -5.25 -15.12 24.46
N ALA A 253 -4.43 -15.38 25.47
CA ALA A 253 -4.40 -14.61 26.72
C ALA A 253 -4.05 -13.13 26.49
N ASP A 254 -4.46 -12.26 27.42
CA ASP A 254 -4.11 -10.84 27.40
C ASP A 254 -2.60 -10.63 27.55
N GLY A 255 -2.08 -9.64 26.82
CA GLY A 255 -0.63 -9.41 26.70
C GLY A 255 0.11 -10.40 25.81
N VAL A 256 -0.52 -11.48 25.35
CA VAL A 256 0.06 -12.45 24.41
C VAL A 256 -0.46 -12.22 23.00
N ALA A 257 -1.78 -12.21 22.82
CA ALA A 257 -2.39 -12.05 21.51
C ALA A 257 -2.65 -10.57 21.15
N VAL A 258 -2.53 -10.26 19.86
CA VAL A 258 -2.92 -8.96 19.31
C VAL A 258 -4.43 -8.79 19.43
N ARG A 259 -4.87 -7.61 19.90
CA ARG A 259 -6.28 -7.23 19.92
C ARG A 259 -6.60 -6.22 18.82
N ILE A 260 -7.74 -6.41 18.18
CA ILE A 260 -8.26 -5.51 17.15
C ILE A 260 -9.57 -4.94 17.69
N PHE A 261 -9.68 -3.62 17.68
CA PHE A 261 -10.85 -2.88 18.16
C PHE A 261 -11.38 -1.95 17.07
N PRO A 262 -12.69 -1.61 17.09
CA PRO A 262 -13.28 -0.77 16.05
C PRO A 262 -12.96 0.72 16.22
N THR A 263 -12.51 1.18 17.39
CA THR A 263 -12.20 2.60 17.64
C THR A 263 -10.81 2.78 18.25
N VAL A 264 -10.16 3.90 17.90
CA VAL A 264 -8.87 4.30 18.48
C VAL A 264 -8.95 4.41 19.99
N LYS A 265 -10.04 4.98 20.53
CA LYS A 265 -10.25 5.06 21.97
C LYS A 265 -10.18 3.70 22.67
N GLN A 266 -10.82 2.67 22.11
CA GLN A 266 -10.75 1.31 22.69
C GLN A 266 -9.36 0.68 22.56
N VAL A 267 -8.64 0.99 21.47
CA VAL A 267 -7.23 0.59 21.33
C VAL A 267 -6.39 1.24 22.42
N ASP A 268 -6.55 2.54 22.65
CA ASP A 268 -5.81 3.30 23.66
C ASP A 268 -6.15 2.80 25.08
N ASP A 269 -7.45 2.67 25.40
CA ASP A 269 -7.91 2.16 26.70
C ASP A 269 -7.31 0.77 27.02
N TYR A 270 -7.27 -0.13 26.03
CA TYR A 270 -6.69 -1.47 26.20
C TYR A 270 -5.15 -1.41 26.32
N ASN A 271 -4.48 -0.62 25.48
CA ASN A 271 -3.03 -0.51 25.51
C ASN A 271 -2.54 0.13 26.82
N ASP A 272 -3.25 1.13 27.34
CA ASP A 272 -2.95 1.78 28.61
C ASP A 272 -3.11 0.79 29.78
N LEU A 273 -4.18 -0.01 29.78
CA LEU A 273 -4.39 -1.08 30.75
C LEU A 273 -3.22 -2.07 30.73
N MET A 274 -2.88 -2.62 29.55
CA MET A 274 -1.79 -3.59 29.42
C MET A 274 -0.43 -3.00 29.78
N THR A 275 -0.20 -1.72 29.46
CA THR A 275 1.03 -1.01 29.84
C THR A 275 1.12 -0.85 31.36
N ALA A 276 0.02 -0.49 32.03
CA ALA A 276 -0.04 -0.39 33.47
C ALA A 276 0.22 -1.75 34.16
N GLU A 277 -0.31 -2.84 33.62
CA GLU A 277 -0.03 -4.19 34.14
C GLU A 277 1.43 -4.59 33.95
N ASN A 278 1.98 -4.42 32.74
CA ASN A 278 3.37 -4.73 32.43
C ASN A 278 4.36 -3.88 33.26
N SER A 279 3.99 -2.65 33.62
CA SER A 279 4.82 -1.77 34.45
C SER A 279 5.06 -2.29 35.87
N LYS A 280 4.21 -3.21 36.36
CA LYS A 280 4.38 -3.86 37.67
C LYS A 280 5.52 -4.88 37.67
N LEU A 281 5.81 -5.46 36.50
CA LEU A 281 6.80 -6.54 36.33
C LEU A 281 8.09 -6.06 35.66
N HIS A 282 8.02 -4.94 34.93
CA HIS A 282 9.11 -4.45 34.11
C HIS A 282 9.32 -2.95 34.28
N LYS A 283 10.57 -2.51 34.14
CA LYS A 283 10.91 -1.09 34.13
C LYS A 283 10.43 -0.44 32.83
N VAL A 284 9.52 0.51 32.94
CA VAL A 284 8.99 1.26 31.79
C VAL A 284 9.91 2.44 31.49
N TYR A 285 10.22 2.62 30.21
CA TYR A 285 10.92 3.80 29.70
C TYR A 285 9.97 4.60 28.84
N THR A 286 9.77 5.87 29.16
CA THR A 286 9.04 6.80 28.31
C THR A 286 10.04 7.44 27.35
N ILE A 287 9.83 7.21 26.05
CA ILE A 287 10.59 7.85 24.98
C ILE A 287 9.65 8.85 24.31
N THR A 288 9.98 10.13 24.37
CA THR A 288 9.25 11.15 23.61
C THR A 288 9.73 11.11 22.16
N ALA A 289 8.84 10.74 21.25
CA ALA A 289 9.12 10.82 19.82
C ALA A 289 9.11 12.30 19.38
N VAL A 290 10.13 12.71 18.64
CA VAL A 290 10.20 14.03 17.99
C VAL A 290 10.02 13.80 16.50
N ASP A 291 8.95 14.36 15.93
CA ASP A 291 8.72 14.37 14.49
C ASP A 291 9.38 15.60 13.87
N GLU A 292 10.63 15.44 13.46
CA GLU A 292 11.42 16.51 12.83
C GLU A 292 10.77 17.05 11.55
N SER A 293 9.91 16.26 10.87
CA SER A 293 9.27 16.68 9.62
C SER A 293 8.16 17.72 9.84
N ARG A 294 7.42 17.60 10.95
CA ARG A 294 6.41 18.58 11.38
C ARG A 294 7.04 19.83 11.99
N GLU A 295 8.10 19.70 12.79
CA GLU A 295 8.69 20.84 13.48
C GLU A 295 9.50 21.76 12.55
N VAL A 296 10.19 21.22 11.54
CA VAL A 296 10.87 22.06 10.54
C VAL A 296 9.85 22.80 9.66
N ALA A 297 8.75 22.15 9.28
CA ALA A 297 7.69 22.76 8.48
C ALA A 297 6.84 23.79 9.26
N THR A 298 6.73 23.65 10.60
CA THR A 298 5.86 24.50 11.43
C THR A 298 6.64 25.57 12.22
N TYR A 299 7.91 25.33 12.57
CA TYR A 299 8.65 26.18 13.53
C TYR A 299 10.10 26.52 13.20
N GLY A 300 10.68 26.08 12.07
CA GLY A 300 11.97 26.60 11.59
C GLY A 300 13.15 26.47 12.57
N LYS A 301 13.11 25.50 13.50
CA LYS A 301 14.18 25.27 14.49
C LYS A 301 14.97 24.01 14.17
N THR A 302 16.27 24.04 14.48
CA THR A 302 17.17 22.89 14.48
C THR A 302 16.86 21.96 15.66
N PRO A 303 16.98 20.62 15.49
CA PRO A 303 16.74 19.66 16.57
C PRO A 303 17.77 19.78 17.71
N PRO A 304 17.42 19.39 18.95
CA PRO A 304 18.33 19.42 20.11
C PRO A 304 19.56 18.50 19.95
N PRO A 305 20.70 18.81 20.59
CA PRO A 305 21.97 18.08 20.41
C PRO A 305 22.00 16.62 20.91
N ASN A 306 20.95 16.17 21.60
CA ASN A 306 20.85 14.82 22.18
C ASN A 306 19.93 13.86 21.39
N VAL A 307 19.62 14.19 20.13
CA VAL A 307 18.81 13.32 19.27
C VAL A 307 19.66 12.14 18.78
N ILE A 308 19.23 10.93 19.09
CA ILE A 308 19.74 9.71 18.46
C ILE A 308 19.03 9.61 17.11
N PRO A 309 19.73 9.72 15.96
CA PRO A 309 19.08 9.56 14.66
C PRO A 309 18.65 8.10 14.55
N ARG A 310 17.35 7.82 14.60
CA ARG A 310 16.81 6.52 14.24
C ARG A 310 15.63 6.69 13.32
N ASP A 311 15.72 5.96 12.21
CA ASP A 311 14.80 5.87 11.08
C ASP A 311 13.88 7.07 10.95
N VAL A 312 14.22 7.94 9.98
CA VAL A 312 13.26 8.83 9.35
C VAL A 312 12.16 7.94 8.78
N ASN A 313 11.21 7.54 9.61
CA ASN A 313 9.95 6.97 9.20
C ASN A 313 9.28 8.09 8.42
N ASN A 314 9.58 8.15 7.12
CA ASN A 314 8.88 8.93 6.09
C ASN A 314 7.44 8.40 5.91
N CYS A 315 6.82 7.94 7.00
CA CYS A 315 5.45 7.48 7.05
C CYS A 315 4.49 8.65 7.35
N GLY A 316 4.88 9.89 7.02
CA GLY A 316 4.02 11.06 7.18
C GLY A 316 3.90 11.55 8.61
#